data_AF-A0A640W4J7-F1
#
_entry.id   AF-A0A640W4J7-F1
#
_cell.length_a   1.000
_cell.length_b   1.000
_cell.length_c   1.000
_cell.angle_alpha   90.00
_cell.angle_beta   90.00
_cell.angle_gamma   90.00
#
_symmetry.space_group_name_H-M   'P 1'
#
loop_
_entity.id
_entity.type
_entity.pdbx_description
1 polymer ?
#
loop_
_entity_poly.entity_id
_entity_poly.type
_entity_poly.pdbx_seq_one_letter_code
_entity_poly.pdbx_strand_id
1 'polypeptide(L)'
;MMLNVTHIDLGGCEGCSVALLRAMLNAKNCNFKSRLTGEFDGDGDVVMVSGPICMNDSEKIEMLKELRKKAKLLIAFGSCAAVGGITRYCRGGQQPKPHHMTFQPINAVVTVDYAIPGCPPSPRMIQPFMNALASGKQSNYIQIFKAVAEVKKLSGFDLIDDIVLQNICISCGACVLSCPTGAMHMVSGKPDLIVEKCIRCGTCYVRCPRASQLLIRRYLK
;
A
#
# COMPACT_ATOMS: atom_id res chain seq x y z
N MET A 1 24.44 -7.02 3.09
CA MET A 1 24.37 -5.60 2.68
C MET A 1 23.28 -4.94 3.51
N MET A 2 23.59 -3.84 4.19
CA MET A 2 22.63 -3.12 5.03
C MET A 2 21.92 -2.07 4.17
N LEU A 3 20.59 -2.12 4.08
CA LEU A 3 19.80 -1.19 3.26
C LEU A 3 19.45 0.05 4.08
N ASN A 4 19.74 1.25 3.55
CA ASN A 4 19.28 2.50 4.15
C ASN A 4 17.87 2.79 3.65
N VAL A 5 16.90 2.78 4.57
CA VAL A 5 15.48 2.95 4.29
C VAL A 5 14.98 4.22 4.95
N THR A 6 14.49 5.16 4.16
CA THR A 6 13.91 6.40 4.65
C THR A 6 12.40 6.40 4.49
N HIS A 7 11.67 6.70 5.56
CA HIS A 7 10.21 6.72 5.58
C HIS A 7 9.66 8.14 5.70
N ILE A 8 8.68 8.47 4.88
CA ILE A 8 8.05 9.79 4.78
C ILE A 8 6.54 9.65 4.71
N ASP A 9 5.82 10.36 5.58
CA ASP A 9 4.37 10.49 5.47
C ASP A 9 3.98 11.80 4.75
N LEU A 10 3.17 11.70 3.70
CA LEU A 10 2.72 12.84 2.90
C LEU A 10 1.35 13.41 3.31
N GLY A 11 0.69 12.82 4.31
CA GLY A 11 -0.67 13.19 4.71
C GLY A 11 -1.55 11.98 5.06
N GLY A 12 -0.95 10.91 5.57
CA GLY A 12 -1.63 9.74 6.12
C GLY A 12 -2.02 9.92 7.59
N CYS A 13 -2.53 8.85 8.19
CA CYS A 13 -2.91 8.82 9.61
C CYS A 13 -1.75 8.44 10.54
N GLU A 14 -0.51 8.39 10.05
CA GLU A 14 0.70 7.93 10.76
C GLU A 14 0.67 6.47 11.26
N GLY A 15 -0.42 5.73 11.03
CA GLY A 15 -0.51 4.31 11.39
C GLY A 15 0.53 3.43 10.67
N CYS A 16 0.96 3.84 9.47
CA CYS A 16 2.06 3.19 8.76
C CYS A 16 3.40 3.43 9.47
N SER A 17 3.67 4.66 9.91
CA SER A 17 4.86 5.02 10.68
C SER A 17 4.98 4.22 11.97
N VAL A 18 3.86 4.04 12.70
CA VAL A 18 3.81 3.19 13.89
C VAL A 18 4.06 1.72 13.54
N ALA A 19 3.47 1.22 12.44
CA ALA A 19 3.71 -0.14 11.98
C ALA A 19 5.18 -0.39 11.60
N LEU A 20 5.82 0.61 10.97
CA LEU A 20 7.24 0.58 10.65
C LEU A 20 8.10 0.56 11.91
N LEU A 21 7.83 1.43 12.89
CA LEU A 21 8.54 1.45 14.18
C LEU A 21 8.53 0.07 14.86
N ARG A 22 7.38 -0.62 14.85
CA ARG A 22 7.26 -1.99 15.38
C ARG A 22 8.08 -3.02 14.60
N ALA A 23 8.29 -2.80 13.31
CA ALA A 23 9.09 -3.69 12.48
C ALA A 23 10.59 -3.47 12.64
N MET A 24 11.03 -2.23 12.92
CA MET A 24 12.45 -1.89 13.13
C MET A 24 13.11 -2.78 14.19
N LEU A 25 12.38 -3.14 15.25
CA LEU A 25 12.87 -4.03 16.32
C LEU A 25 13.32 -5.42 15.81
N ASN A 26 12.73 -5.89 14.70
CA ASN A 26 13.00 -7.21 14.15
C ASN A 26 13.86 -7.15 12.88
N ALA A 27 14.05 -5.95 12.32
CA ALA A 27 14.57 -5.79 10.97
C ALA A 27 16.07 -5.49 10.93
N LYS A 28 16.86 -6.54 11.22
CA LYS A 28 18.31 -6.45 11.50
C LYS A 28 19.20 -6.03 10.32
N ASN A 29 18.69 -6.06 9.08
CA ASN A 29 19.47 -5.78 7.86
C ASN A 29 19.13 -4.42 7.22
N CYS A 30 18.40 -3.58 7.93
CA CYS A 30 17.93 -2.30 7.43
C CYS A 30 18.21 -1.21 8.46
N ASN A 31 18.80 -0.11 8.02
CA ASN A 31 18.87 1.11 8.80
C ASN A 31 17.66 1.97 8.43
N PHE A 32 16.71 2.11 9.36
CA PHE A 32 15.51 2.89 9.11
C PHE A 32 15.63 4.31 9.65
N LYS A 33 15.38 5.29 8.78
CA LYS A 33 15.23 6.70 9.12
C LYS A 33 13.78 7.11 8.94
N SER A 34 13.22 7.81 9.92
CA SER A 34 11.86 8.35 9.88
C SER A 34 11.80 9.58 10.76
N ARG A 35 10.81 10.45 10.54
CA ARG A 35 10.53 11.56 11.45
C ARG A 35 10.39 11.11 12.91
N LEU A 36 9.86 9.90 13.15
CA LEU A 36 9.70 9.33 14.48
C LEU A 36 11.00 8.85 15.14
N THR A 37 12.08 8.69 14.38
CA THR A 37 13.40 8.28 14.90
C THR A 37 14.36 9.47 15.06
N GLY A 38 13.92 10.70 14.77
CA GLY A 38 14.70 11.93 14.96
C GLY A 38 15.72 12.24 13.85
N GLU A 39 16.15 11.24 13.07
CA GLU A 39 17.04 11.42 11.92
C GLU A 39 16.25 11.47 10.61
N PHE A 40 16.29 12.61 9.92
CA PHE A 40 15.57 12.81 8.66
C PHE A 40 16.32 13.74 7.70
N ASP A 41 16.95 13.16 6.68
CA ASP A 41 17.61 13.87 5.57
C ASP A 41 16.90 13.65 4.22
N GLY A 42 15.91 12.74 4.17
CA GLY A 42 15.24 12.37 2.92
C GLY A 42 16.13 11.59 1.94
N ASP A 43 17.31 11.16 2.38
CA ASP A 43 18.29 10.42 1.59
C ASP A 43 18.26 8.93 1.96
N GLY A 44 18.48 8.04 1.00
CA GLY A 44 18.43 6.61 1.21
C GLY A 44 18.31 5.78 -0.06
N ASP A 45 18.79 4.54 0.01
CA ASP A 45 18.68 3.58 -1.09
C ASP A 45 17.22 3.23 -1.39
N VAL A 46 16.38 3.21 -0.34
CA VAL A 46 14.95 2.91 -0.42
C VAL A 46 14.17 4.02 0.26
N VAL A 47 13.23 4.64 -0.45
CA VAL A 47 12.31 5.64 0.10
C VAL A 47 10.92 5.02 0.20
N MET A 48 10.40 4.87 1.42
CA MET A 48 9.05 4.42 1.70
C MET A 48 8.15 5.64 1.93
N VAL A 49 7.10 5.78 1.13
CA VAL A 49 6.15 6.88 1.24
C VAL A 49 4.81 6.37 1.71
N SER A 50 4.30 6.92 2.82
CA SER A 50 2.94 6.69 3.31
C SER A 50 2.04 7.89 3.08
N GLY A 51 0.72 7.63 3.16
CA GLY A 51 -0.30 8.63 2.90
C GLY A 51 -0.66 8.75 1.41
N PRO A 52 -1.85 9.29 1.11
CA PRO A 52 -2.23 9.61 -0.26
C PRO A 52 -1.52 10.91 -0.72
N ILE A 53 -1.68 11.25 -1.99
CA ILE A 53 -1.34 12.57 -2.52
C ILE A 53 -2.60 13.40 -2.75
N CYS A 54 -2.65 14.61 -2.19
CA CYS A 54 -3.70 15.59 -2.48
C CYS A 54 -3.38 16.26 -3.83
N MET A 55 -4.24 16.08 -4.83
CA MET A 55 -4.04 16.67 -6.17
C MET A 55 -4.24 18.19 -6.18
N ASN A 56 -4.82 18.74 -5.12
CA ASN A 56 -5.05 20.17 -4.94
C ASN A 56 -3.89 20.87 -4.19
N ASP A 57 -2.87 20.12 -3.74
CA ASP A 57 -1.74 20.63 -2.97
C ASP A 57 -0.45 20.51 -3.79
N SER A 58 -0.08 21.59 -4.48
CA SER A 58 1.08 21.61 -5.37
C SER A 58 2.41 21.41 -4.64
N GLU A 59 2.51 21.87 -3.39
CA GLU A 59 3.71 21.70 -2.54
C GLU A 59 3.95 20.21 -2.27
N LYS A 60 2.90 19.47 -1.90
CA LYS A 60 3.00 18.02 -1.68
C LYS A 60 3.33 17.25 -2.96
N ILE A 61 2.80 17.67 -4.10
CA ILE A 61 3.10 17.07 -5.41
C ILE A 61 4.58 17.26 -5.73
N GLU A 62 5.11 18.46 -5.56
CA GLU A 62 6.52 18.73 -5.85
C GLU A 62 7.44 18.01 -4.88
N MET A 63 7.08 17.96 -3.58
CA MET A 63 7.78 17.14 -2.60
C MET A 63 7.86 15.67 -3.03
N LEU A 64 6.75 15.06 -3.48
CA LEU A 64 6.75 13.68 -3.96
C LEU A 64 7.65 13.47 -5.18
N LYS A 65 7.68 14.42 -6.13
CA LYS A 65 8.58 14.35 -7.29
C LYS A 65 10.04 14.43 -6.90
N GLU A 66 10.39 15.33 -5.97
CA GLU A 66 11.76 15.44 -5.45
C GLU A 66 12.20 14.18 -4.73
N LEU A 67 11.32 13.56 -3.94
CA LEU A 67 11.58 12.26 -3.32
C LEU A 67 11.82 11.17 -4.36
N ARG A 68 11.06 11.16 -5.45
CA ARG A 68 11.28 10.20 -6.53
C ARG A 68 12.63 10.39 -7.22
N LYS A 69 13.07 11.63 -7.43
CA LYS A 69 14.37 11.92 -8.07
C LYS A 69 15.56 11.40 -7.23
N LYS A 70 15.44 11.45 -5.90
CA LYS A 70 16.48 10.99 -4.96
C LYS A 70 16.45 9.49 -4.71
N ALA A 71 15.28 8.87 -4.80
CA ALA A 71 15.10 7.45 -4.49
C ALA A 71 15.68 6.53 -5.57
N LYS A 72 16.56 5.60 -5.20
CA LYS A 72 16.90 4.46 -6.08
C LYS A 72 15.70 3.52 -6.22
N LEU A 73 15.00 3.28 -5.10
CA LEU A 73 13.74 2.55 -5.04
C LEU A 73 12.70 3.35 -4.25
N LEU A 74 11.54 3.61 -4.85
CA LEU A 74 10.39 4.23 -4.21
C LEU A 74 9.32 3.18 -3.92
N ILE A 75 8.91 3.10 -2.65
CA ILE A 75 7.90 2.14 -2.19
C ILE A 75 6.67 2.89 -1.69
N ALA A 76 5.50 2.60 -2.26
CA ALA A 76 4.23 3.02 -1.69
C ALA A 76 3.91 2.15 -0.47
N PHE A 77 3.97 2.73 0.73
CA PHE A 77 3.81 2.01 1.99
C PHE A 77 2.46 2.34 2.64
N GLY A 78 1.57 1.35 2.69
CA GLY A 78 0.19 1.51 3.14
C GLY A 78 -0.80 1.71 2.01
N SER A 79 -2.06 1.34 2.28
CA SER A 79 -3.11 1.35 1.25
C SER A 79 -3.44 2.73 0.71
N CYS A 80 -3.25 3.80 1.49
CA CYS A 80 -3.47 5.16 1.01
C CYS A 80 -2.46 5.54 -0.08
N ALA A 81 -1.17 5.26 0.14
CA ALA A 81 -0.13 5.50 -0.86
C ALA A 81 -0.26 4.55 -2.06
N ALA A 82 -0.58 3.27 -1.81
CA ALA A 82 -0.63 2.24 -2.83
C ALA A 82 -1.86 2.34 -3.75
N VAL A 83 -3.06 2.51 -3.19
CA VAL A 83 -4.34 2.42 -3.94
C VAL A 83 -5.38 3.48 -3.55
N GLY A 84 -5.01 4.44 -2.70
CA GLY A 84 -5.84 5.55 -2.22
C GLY A 84 -6.60 5.28 -0.91
N GLY A 85 -7.01 4.04 -0.63
CA GLY A 85 -7.64 3.69 0.65
C GLY A 85 -8.88 4.53 0.97
N ILE A 86 -9.03 4.89 2.25
CA ILE A 86 -10.18 5.66 2.73
C ILE A 86 -10.30 7.04 2.06
N THR A 87 -9.19 7.63 1.60
CA THR A 87 -9.20 8.97 0.99
C THR A 87 -9.87 9.01 -0.37
N ARG A 88 -10.22 7.85 -0.93
CA ARG A 88 -11.13 7.73 -2.07
C ARG A 88 -12.54 8.27 -1.79
N TYR A 89 -12.91 8.46 -0.53
CA TYR A 89 -14.19 9.06 -0.12
C TYR A 89 -14.10 10.56 0.16
N CYS A 90 -12.92 11.15 0.13
CA CYS A 90 -12.76 12.60 0.30
C CYS A 90 -13.50 13.36 -0.80
N ARG A 91 -14.14 14.47 -0.42
CA ARG A 91 -14.97 15.30 -1.31
C ARG A 91 -14.81 16.81 -1.09
N GLY A 92 -13.82 17.22 -0.28
CA GLY A 92 -13.60 18.63 0.05
C GLY A 92 -14.67 19.24 0.93
N GLY A 93 -14.72 20.58 0.93
CA GLY A 93 -15.69 21.39 1.68
C GLY A 93 -15.37 21.59 3.16
N GLN A 94 -14.30 20.97 3.68
CA GLN A 94 -13.91 21.06 5.08
C GLN A 94 -12.83 22.13 5.31
N GLN A 95 -13.03 22.98 6.32
CA GLN A 95 -12.05 24.00 6.74
C GLN A 95 -10.81 23.37 7.40
N PRO A 96 -9.61 24.01 7.33
CA PRO A 96 -9.32 25.33 6.75
C PRO A 96 -9.02 25.31 5.24
N LYS A 97 -8.97 24.13 4.61
CA LYS A 97 -8.66 23.98 3.18
C LYS A 97 -9.82 23.30 2.43
N PRO A 98 -10.95 24.00 2.21
CA PRO A 98 -12.14 23.38 1.60
C PRO A 98 -11.91 22.89 0.16
N HIS A 99 -10.89 23.41 -0.53
CA HIS A 99 -10.50 22.99 -1.87
C HIS A 99 -9.69 21.68 -1.90
N HIS A 100 -9.23 21.17 -0.75
CA HIS A 100 -8.57 19.85 -0.67
C HIS A 100 -9.60 18.73 -0.80
N MET A 101 -9.89 18.33 -2.03
CA MET A 101 -10.98 17.41 -2.33
C MET A 101 -10.55 16.14 -3.05
N THR A 102 -9.47 16.19 -3.83
CA THR A 102 -9.07 15.07 -4.68
C THR A 102 -7.80 14.42 -4.15
N PHE A 103 -7.93 13.16 -3.72
CA PHE A 103 -6.79 12.36 -3.25
C PHE A 103 -6.57 11.14 -4.14
N GLN A 104 -5.30 10.86 -4.44
CA GLN A 104 -4.87 9.76 -5.28
C GLN A 104 -3.76 8.95 -4.58
N PRO A 105 -3.52 7.69 -4.96
CA PRO A 105 -2.26 7.01 -4.65
C PRO A 105 -1.09 7.73 -5.30
N ILE A 106 0.11 7.51 -4.76
CA ILE A 106 1.32 8.24 -5.21
C ILE A 106 1.74 7.85 -6.64
N ASN A 107 1.36 6.66 -7.11
CA ASN A 107 1.60 6.21 -8.50
C ASN A 107 0.77 6.97 -9.55
N ALA A 108 -0.14 7.85 -9.13
CA ALA A 108 -0.81 8.78 -10.04
C ALA A 108 0.08 9.96 -10.46
N VAL A 109 1.18 10.21 -9.74
CA VAL A 109 2.06 11.38 -9.94
C VAL A 109 3.47 10.96 -10.33
N VAL A 110 4.02 9.91 -9.71
CA VAL A 110 5.39 9.42 -9.94
C VAL A 110 5.39 7.91 -10.13
N THR A 111 6.42 7.36 -10.77
CA THR A 111 6.60 5.91 -10.87
C THR A 111 6.94 5.31 -9.49
N VAL A 112 6.36 4.16 -9.17
CA VAL A 112 6.59 3.46 -7.90
C VAL A 112 7.16 2.08 -8.22
N ASP A 113 8.22 1.65 -7.53
CA ASP A 113 8.86 0.36 -7.83
C ASP A 113 8.11 -0.81 -7.17
N TYR A 114 7.63 -0.61 -5.95
CA TYR A 114 6.84 -1.59 -5.20
C TYR A 114 5.76 -0.89 -4.37
N ALA A 115 4.62 -1.54 -4.20
CA ALA A 115 3.57 -1.06 -3.31
C ALA A 115 3.22 -2.13 -2.28
N ILE A 116 3.27 -1.78 -1.00
CA ILE A 116 2.95 -2.65 0.14
C ILE A 116 1.61 -2.18 0.74
N PRO A 117 0.47 -2.73 0.29
CA PRO A 117 -0.83 -2.33 0.80
C PRO A 117 -1.09 -2.90 2.21
N GLY A 118 -1.98 -2.22 2.92
CA GLY A 118 -2.42 -2.52 4.28
C GLY A 118 -2.85 -1.24 4.98
N CYS A 119 -3.81 -1.35 5.90
CA CYS A 119 -4.34 -0.19 6.64
C CYS A 119 -4.36 -0.46 8.16
N PRO A 120 -3.19 -0.49 8.83
CA PRO A 120 -1.83 -0.34 8.26
C PRO A 120 -1.25 -1.66 7.73
N PRO A 121 -0.13 -1.64 6.98
CA PRO A 121 0.63 -2.85 6.65
C PRO A 121 1.04 -3.60 7.92
N SER A 122 1.03 -4.93 7.87
CA SER A 122 1.44 -5.73 9.03
C SER A 122 2.94 -5.54 9.27
N PRO A 123 3.38 -5.19 10.51
CA PRO A 123 4.80 -5.05 10.82
C PRO A 123 5.63 -6.30 10.47
N ARG A 124 5.02 -7.48 10.62
CA ARG A 124 5.64 -8.78 10.31
C ARG A 124 5.92 -8.99 8.81
N MET A 125 5.30 -8.20 7.93
CA MET A 125 5.54 -8.28 6.48
C MET A 125 6.83 -7.57 6.06
N ILE A 126 7.27 -6.56 6.81
CA ILE A 126 8.39 -5.70 6.42
C ILE A 126 9.68 -6.50 6.33
N GLN A 127 10.00 -7.33 7.33
CA GLN A 127 11.25 -8.09 7.29
C GLN A 127 11.33 -9.09 6.11
N PRO A 128 10.33 -9.94 5.86
CA PRO A 128 10.30 -10.79 4.66
C PRO A 128 10.40 -10.00 3.36
N PHE A 129 9.73 -8.85 3.27
CA PHE A 129 9.80 -7.98 2.10
C PHE A 129 11.22 -7.43 1.89
N MET A 130 11.84 -6.88 2.93
CA MET A 130 13.20 -6.33 2.85
C MET A 130 14.23 -7.42 2.54
N ASN A 131 14.07 -8.62 3.11
CA ASN A 131 14.90 -9.77 2.76
C ASN A 131 14.75 -10.18 1.28
N ALA A 132 13.52 -10.21 0.77
CA ALA A 132 13.25 -10.51 -0.63
C ALA A 132 13.90 -9.44 -1.54
N LEU A 133 13.78 -8.16 -1.18
CA LEU A 133 14.38 -7.04 -1.89
C LEU A 133 15.92 -7.16 -1.91
N ALA A 134 16.55 -7.39 -0.76
CA ALA A 134 18.00 -7.54 -0.64
C ALA A 134 18.55 -8.76 -1.39
N SER A 135 17.75 -9.82 -1.54
CA SER A 135 18.15 -11.03 -2.26
C SER A 135 18.20 -10.87 -3.79
N GLY A 136 17.54 -9.84 -4.33
CA GLY A 136 17.38 -9.64 -5.78
C GLY A 136 16.53 -10.69 -6.51
N LYS A 137 16.06 -11.74 -5.82
CA LYS A 137 15.31 -12.84 -6.43
C LYS A 137 13.89 -12.41 -6.80
N GLN A 138 13.54 -12.52 -8.08
CA GLN A 138 12.20 -12.21 -8.61
C GLN A 138 11.17 -13.31 -8.32
N SER A 139 10.95 -13.59 -7.04
CA SER A 139 9.93 -14.56 -6.59
C SER A 139 8.50 -14.08 -6.84
N ASN A 140 7.54 -14.99 -6.87
CA ASN A 140 6.11 -14.62 -6.95
C ASN A 140 5.71 -13.64 -5.83
N TYR A 141 6.31 -13.77 -4.64
CA TYR A 141 6.03 -12.88 -3.52
C TYR A 141 6.38 -11.41 -3.82
N ILE A 142 7.58 -11.13 -4.33
CA ILE A 142 7.99 -9.75 -4.64
C ILE A 142 7.25 -9.20 -5.86
N GLN A 143 6.91 -10.06 -6.82
CA GLN A 143 6.14 -9.69 -8.01
C GLN A 143 4.73 -9.20 -7.66
N ILE A 144 4.10 -9.68 -6.58
CA ILE A 144 2.80 -9.15 -6.12
C ILE A 144 2.92 -7.65 -5.84
N PHE A 145 3.91 -7.24 -5.05
CA PHE A 145 4.08 -5.84 -4.66
C PHE A 145 4.51 -4.96 -5.84
N LYS A 146 5.26 -5.52 -6.79
CA LYS A 146 5.58 -4.85 -8.06
C LYS A 146 4.33 -4.64 -8.90
N ALA A 147 3.47 -5.65 -9.03
CA ALA A 147 2.21 -5.55 -9.77
C ALA A 147 1.25 -4.53 -9.13
N VAL A 148 1.17 -4.50 -7.79
CA VAL A 148 0.33 -3.51 -7.07
C VAL A 148 0.82 -2.08 -7.30
N ALA A 149 2.12 -1.87 -7.56
CA ALA A 149 2.65 -0.54 -7.85
C ALA A 149 2.05 0.10 -9.12
N GLU A 150 1.54 -0.70 -10.04
CA GLU A 150 0.85 -0.25 -11.27
C GLU A 150 -0.66 -0.02 -11.06
N VAL A 151 -1.22 -0.48 -9.92
CA VAL A 151 -2.64 -0.42 -9.65
C VAL A 151 -3.00 0.92 -9.01
N LYS A 152 -3.96 1.65 -9.60
CA LYS A 152 -4.43 2.92 -9.02
C LYS A 152 -5.53 2.72 -7.98
N LYS A 153 -6.41 1.73 -8.15
CA LYS A 153 -7.55 1.49 -7.26
C LYS A 153 -7.71 0.00 -7.00
N LEU A 154 -8.04 -0.35 -5.77
CA LEU A 154 -8.33 -1.71 -5.39
C LEU A 154 -9.24 -1.74 -4.16
N SER A 155 -10.22 -2.63 -4.14
CA SER A 155 -11.29 -2.66 -3.16
C SER A 155 -11.87 -4.07 -3.01
N GLY A 156 -12.88 -4.20 -2.15
CA GLY A 156 -13.64 -5.45 -2.03
C GLY A 156 -14.39 -5.80 -3.30
N PHE A 157 -14.88 -4.81 -4.04
CA PHE A 157 -15.62 -5.02 -5.29
C PHE A 157 -14.78 -5.76 -6.32
N ASP A 158 -13.53 -5.34 -6.49
CA ASP A 158 -12.61 -5.99 -7.44
C ASP A 158 -12.44 -7.48 -7.13
N LEU A 159 -12.44 -7.87 -5.83
CA LEU A 159 -12.35 -9.28 -5.45
C LEU A 159 -13.64 -10.04 -5.84
N ILE A 160 -14.81 -9.43 -5.61
CA ILE A 160 -16.08 -10.02 -6.01
C ILE A 160 -16.10 -10.21 -7.52
N ASP A 161 -15.78 -9.16 -8.27
CA ASP A 161 -15.85 -9.14 -9.73
C ASP A 161 -14.86 -10.10 -10.39
N ASP A 162 -13.59 -10.07 -9.98
CA ASP A 162 -12.52 -10.84 -10.64
C ASP A 162 -12.44 -12.29 -10.14
N ILE A 163 -12.96 -12.61 -8.94
CA ILE A 163 -12.77 -13.94 -8.32
C ILE A 163 -14.07 -14.66 -8.03
N VAL A 164 -15.04 -13.98 -7.42
CA VAL A 164 -16.29 -14.64 -6.98
C VAL A 164 -17.19 -14.86 -8.18
N LEU A 165 -17.50 -13.79 -8.92
CA LEU A 165 -18.39 -13.85 -10.09
C LEU A 165 -17.79 -14.67 -11.24
N GLN A 166 -16.45 -14.72 -11.34
CA GLN A 166 -15.75 -15.57 -12.31
C GLN A 166 -15.63 -17.05 -11.89
N ASN A 167 -16.25 -17.46 -10.77
CA ASN A 167 -16.15 -18.83 -10.23
C ASN A 167 -14.70 -19.32 -9.95
N ILE A 168 -13.76 -18.41 -9.73
CA ILE A 168 -12.35 -18.73 -9.40
C ILE A 168 -12.19 -18.98 -7.89
N CYS A 169 -13.11 -18.46 -7.08
CA CYS A 169 -13.07 -18.54 -5.63
C CYS A 169 -13.05 -19.99 -5.11
N ILE A 170 -12.00 -20.33 -4.35
CA ILE A 170 -11.81 -21.63 -3.67
C ILE A 170 -12.23 -21.61 -2.18
N SER A 171 -12.97 -20.58 -1.74
CA SER A 171 -13.58 -20.54 -0.41
C SER A 171 -12.62 -20.62 0.80
N CYS A 172 -11.34 -20.26 0.62
CA CYS A 172 -10.32 -20.35 1.67
C CYS A 172 -10.44 -19.31 2.81
N GLY A 173 -11.27 -18.27 2.66
CA GLY A 173 -11.48 -17.25 3.70
C GLY A 173 -10.34 -16.23 3.91
N ALA A 174 -9.24 -16.28 3.16
CA ALA A 174 -8.11 -15.35 3.30
C ALA A 174 -8.53 -13.86 3.17
N CYS A 175 -9.48 -13.56 2.28
CA CYS A 175 -10.02 -12.22 2.10
C CYS A 175 -10.74 -11.70 3.34
N VAL A 176 -11.50 -12.56 4.03
CA VAL A 176 -12.20 -12.25 5.29
C VAL A 176 -11.20 -12.01 6.40
N LEU A 177 -10.26 -12.95 6.60
CA LEU A 177 -9.24 -12.85 7.66
C LEU A 177 -8.38 -11.59 7.53
N SER A 178 -8.09 -11.16 6.30
CA SER A 178 -7.24 -9.99 6.03
C SER A 178 -7.97 -8.65 6.07
N CYS A 179 -9.30 -8.63 6.15
CA CYS A 179 -10.08 -7.41 6.08
C CYS A 179 -9.99 -6.63 7.41
N PRO A 180 -9.40 -5.41 7.43
CA PRO A 180 -9.19 -4.68 8.69
C PRO A 180 -10.48 -4.13 9.30
N THR A 181 -11.54 -3.96 8.51
CA THR A 181 -12.80 -3.36 8.96
C THR A 181 -13.94 -4.37 9.10
N GLY A 182 -13.68 -5.66 8.85
CA GLY A 182 -14.72 -6.68 8.82
C GLY A 182 -15.77 -6.45 7.72
N ALA A 183 -15.39 -5.80 6.61
CA ALA A 183 -16.26 -5.58 5.46
C ALA A 183 -16.47 -6.85 4.63
N MET A 184 -15.54 -7.81 4.68
CA MET A 184 -15.69 -9.11 4.02
C MET A 184 -16.26 -10.12 5.01
N HIS A 185 -17.22 -10.93 4.59
CA HIS A 185 -17.78 -12.04 5.37
C HIS A 185 -18.13 -13.23 4.46
N MET A 186 -18.37 -14.42 5.02
CA MET A 186 -18.69 -15.61 4.23
C MET A 186 -20.20 -15.86 4.23
N VAL A 187 -20.80 -16.04 3.04
CA VAL A 187 -22.20 -16.42 2.82
C VAL A 187 -22.22 -17.63 1.89
N SER A 188 -22.79 -18.74 2.35
CA SER A 188 -22.89 -20.00 1.58
C SER A 188 -21.56 -20.43 0.94
N GLY A 189 -20.46 -20.28 1.67
CA GLY A 189 -19.12 -20.66 1.22
C GLY A 189 -18.45 -19.69 0.24
N LYS A 190 -19.06 -18.55 -0.10
CA LYS A 190 -18.42 -17.48 -0.90
C LYS A 190 -18.26 -16.20 -0.08
N PRO A 191 -17.20 -15.40 -0.33
CA PRO A 191 -17.06 -14.13 0.35
C PRO A 191 -18.04 -13.10 -0.24
N ASP A 192 -18.63 -12.29 0.63
CA ASP A 192 -19.52 -11.20 0.32
C ASP A 192 -19.08 -9.89 0.99
N LEU A 193 -19.48 -8.75 0.44
CA LEU A 193 -18.98 -7.42 0.79
C LEU A 193 -20.06 -6.54 1.43
N ILE A 194 -19.82 -6.14 2.69
CA ILE A 194 -20.54 -5.06 3.35
C ILE A 194 -19.94 -3.72 2.87
N VAL A 195 -20.65 -3.07 1.95
CA VAL A 195 -20.16 -1.90 1.20
C VAL A 195 -19.81 -0.74 2.14
N GLU A 196 -20.64 -0.50 3.14
CA GLU A 196 -20.55 0.62 4.08
C GLU A 196 -19.29 0.53 4.96
N LYS A 197 -18.76 -0.68 5.17
CA LYS A 197 -17.54 -0.91 5.94
C LYS A 197 -16.27 -0.92 5.08
N CYS A 198 -16.41 -0.97 3.76
CA CYS A 198 -15.27 -1.11 2.86
C CYS A 198 -14.48 0.21 2.76
N ILE A 199 -13.22 0.20 3.21
CA ILE A 199 -12.35 1.38 3.15
C ILE A 199 -11.47 1.42 1.89
N ARG A 200 -11.77 0.60 0.87
CA ARG A 200 -11.04 0.53 -0.42
C ARG A 200 -9.52 0.37 -0.25
N CYS A 201 -9.11 -0.46 0.70
CA CYS A 201 -7.69 -0.66 1.03
C CYS A 201 -7.01 -1.72 0.16
N GLY A 202 -7.78 -2.53 -0.58
CA GLY A 202 -7.27 -3.57 -1.48
C GLY A 202 -6.67 -4.81 -0.80
N THR A 203 -6.58 -4.86 0.53
CA THR A 203 -5.93 -5.97 1.25
C THR A 203 -6.55 -7.34 0.94
N CYS A 204 -7.88 -7.42 0.87
CA CYS A 204 -8.59 -8.67 0.59
C CYS A 204 -8.24 -9.25 -0.78
N TYR A 205 -8.03 -8.40 -1.79
CA TYR A 205 -7.60 -8.79 -3.12
C TYR A 205 -6.14 -9.26 -3.11
N VAL A 206 -5.24 -8.46 -2.53
CA VAL A 206 -3.80 -8.78 -2.52
C VAL A 206 -3.49 -10.03 -1.70
N ARG A 207 -4.27 -10.32 -0.67
CA ARG A 207 -4.13 -11.54 0.14
C ARG A 207 -4.81 -12.76 -0.44
N CYS A 208 -5.73 -12.59 -1.39
CA CYS A 208 -6.35 -13.71 -2.06
C CYS A 208 -5.29 -14.46 -2.91
N PRO A 209 -5.08 -15.77 -2.70
CA PRO A 209 -4.09 -16.53 -3.45
C PRO A 209 -4.43 -16.67 -4.93
N ARG A 210 -5.72 -16.52 -5.29
CA ARG A 210 -6.15 -16.51 -6.69
C ARG A 210 -6.01 -15.13 -7.32
N ALA A 211 -6.39 -14.07 -6.61
CA ALA A 211 -6.38 -12.71 -7.14
C ALA A 211 -4.96 -12.13 -7.26
N SER A 212 -4.07 -12.42 -6.31
CA SER A 212 -2.66 -12.04 -6.39
C SER A 212 -1.96 -12.60 -7.64
N GLN A 213 -2.33 -13.81 -8.08
CA GLN A 213 -1.82 -14.38 -9.33
C GLN A 213 -2.39 -13.65 -10.57
N LEU A 214 -3.66 -13.22 -10.52
CA LEU A 214 -4.24 -12.38 -11.57
C LEU A 214 -3.56 -11.01 -11.65
N LEU A 215 -3.21 -10.39 -10.51
CA LEU A 215 -2.44 -9.12 -10.50
C LEU A 215 -1.13 -9.27 -11.27
N ILE A 216 -0.33 -10.29 -10.92
CA ILE A 216 0.97 -10.51 -11.58
C ILE A 216 0.77 -10.69 -13.09
N ARG A 217 -0.21 -11.48 -13.50
CA ARG A 217 -0.50 -11.73 -14.92
C ARG A 217 -0.99 -10.49 -15.67
N ARG A 218 -1.73 -9.59 -15.02
CA ARG A 218 -2.31 -8.40 -15.65
C ARG A 218 -1.29 -7.27 -15.84
N TYR A 219 -0.29 -7.16 -14.96
CA TYR A 219 0.60 -6.00 -14.91
C TYR A 219 2.07 -6.31 -15.18
N LEU A 220 2.51 -7.57 -15.10
CA LEU A 220 3.94 -7.94 -15.25
C LEU A 220 4.21 -9.00 -16.32
N LYS A 221 3.17 -9.50 -17.00
CA LYS A 221 3.26 -10.43 -18.13
C LYS A 221 2.49 -9.86 -19.31
#